data_AF-A0A151UEB8-F1
#
_entry.id   AF-A0A151UEB8-F1
#
_cell.length_a   1.000
_cell.length_b   1.000
_cell.length_c   1.000
_cell.angle_alpha   90.00
_cell.angle_beta   90.00
_cell.angle_gamma   90.00
#
_symmetry.space_group_name_H-M   'P 1'
#
loop_
_entity.id
_entity.type
_entity.pdbx_description
1 polymer ?
#
loop_
_entity_poly.entity_id
_entity_poly.type
_entity_poly.pdbx_seq_one_letter_code
_entity_poly.pdbx_strand_id
1 'polypeptide(L)' 'MLRAVLKGNHKSWDEYLPHIEFAYNRIVHKTSKISPFEVVYGFNPLTPLDLIPLPDSSHYFHKEGISRLIL' A
#
# COMPACT_ATOMS: atom_id res chain seq x y z
N MET A 1 4.92 15.40 -4.16
CA MET A 1 5.18 14.04 -4.67
C MET A 1 6.16 14.04 -5.82
N LEU A 2 5.85 14.65 -6.97
CA LEU A 2 6.76 14.72 -8.14
C LEU A 2 8.18 15.21 -7.80
N ARG A 3 8.31 16.37 -7.14
CA ARG A 3 9.63 16.88 -6.69
C ARG A 3 10.42 15.89 -5.82
N ALA A 4 9.74 15.07 -5.02
CA ALA A 4 10.38 14.10 -4.15
C ALA A 4 10.85 12.84 -4.90
N VAL A 5 10.15 12.45 -5.96
CA VAL A 5 10.51 11.30 -6.80
C VAL A 5 11.68 11.64 -7.71
N LEU A 6 11.74 12.85 -8.26
CA LEU A 6 12.76 13.22 -9.24
C LEU A 6 14.17 13.38 -8.65
N LYS A 7 14.31 13.67 -7.35
CA LYS A 7 15.61 13.78 -6.63
C LYS A 7 16.75 14.45 -7.46
N GLY A 8 16.45 15.47 -8.26
CA GLY A 8 17.42 16.18 -9.10
C GLY A 8 17.58 15.67 -10.54
N ASN A 9 17.10 14.48 -10.89
CA ASN A 9 16.99 14.02 -12.27
C ASN A 9 15.64 14.45 -12.88
N HIS A 10 15.65 15.60 -13.54
CA HIS A 10 14.46 16.18 -14.14
C HIS A 10 14.17 15.66 -15.56
N LYS A 11 14.99 14.77 -16.13
CA LYS A 11 14.85 14.36 -17.54
C LYS A 11 13.81 13.26 -17.78
N SER A 12 13.50 12.47 -16.75
CA SER A 12 12.58 11.31 -16.83
C SER A 12 11.29 11.54 -16.05
N TRP A 13 10.83 12.80 -15.96
CA TRP A 13 9.67 13.13 -15.12
C TRP A 13 8.37 12.52 -15.64
N ASP A 14 8.27 12.36 -16.95
CA ASP A 14 7.20 11.74 -17.70
C ASP A 14 7.12 10.24 -17.44
N GLU A 15 8.26 9.55 -17.31
CA GLU A 15 8.30 8.12 -16.95
C GLU A 15 7.69 7.85 -15.56
N TYR A 16 7.87 8.78 -14.62
CA TYR A 16 7.33 8.66 -13.27
C TYR A 16 5.90 9.18 -13.13
N LEU A 17 5.40 9.94 -14.11
CA LEU A 17 4.11 10.61 -14.01
C LEU A 17 2.95 9.63 -13.76
N PRO A 18 2.81 8.50 -14.50
CA PRO A 18 1.72 7.55 -14.26
C PRO A 18 1.75 6.96 -12.84
N HIS A 19 2.95 6.68 -12.32
CA HIS A 19 3.15 6.12 -10.99
C HIS A 19 2.75 7.11 -9.89
N ILE A 20 3.11 8.39 -10.07
CA ILE A 20 2.78 9.46 -9.14
C ILE A 20 1.28 9.75 -9.14
N GLU A 21 0.68 9.82 -10.32
CA GLU A 21 -0.76 10.03 -10.48
C GLU A 21 -1.54 8.90 -9.80
N PHE A 22 -1.19 7.65 -10.10
CA PHE A 22 -1.84 6.49 -9.50
C PHE A 22 -1.75 6.54 -7.96
N ALA A 23 -0.55 6.76 -7.42
CA ALA A 23 -0.35 6.80 -5.98
C ALA A 23 -1.07 7.98 -5.33
N TYR A 24 -1.15 9.15 -5.98
CA TYR A 24 -1.93 10.28 -5.48
C TYR A 24 -3.43 9.98 -5.46
N ASN A 25 -3.98 9.45 -6.57
CA ASN A 25 -5.40 9.15 -6.72
C ASN A 25 -5.88 8.03 -5.78
N ARG A 26 -4.96 7.18 -5.30
CA ARG A 26 -5.25 6.09 -4.37
C ARG A 26 -5.33 6.51 -2.90
N ILE A 27 -4.67 7.58 -2.51
CA ILE A 27 -4.54 7.92 -1.08
C ILE A 27 -5.85 8.52 -0.55
N VAL A 28 -6.33 7.99 0.57
CA VAL A 28 -7.42 8.59 1.32
C VAL A 28 -6.95 9.90 1.94
N HIS A 29 -7.53 11.01 1.50
CA HIS A 29 -7.14 12.33 2.01
C HIS A 29 -7.72 12.58 3.41
N LYS A 30 -6.90 13.12 4.32
CA LYS A 30 -7.26 13.31 5.73
C LYS A 30 -8.52 14.17 5.94
N THR A 31 -8.70 15.18 5.10
CA THR A 31 -9.81 16.15 5.17
C THR A 31 -11.12 15.55 4.65
N SER A 32 -11.10 14.95 3.46
CA SER A 32 -12.30 14.41 2.83
C SER A 32 -12.68 13.02 3.36
N LYS A 33 -11.71 12.26 3.89
CA LYS A 33 -11.85 10.83 4.28
C LYS A 33 -12.13 9.88 3.10
N ILE A 34 -11.90 10.35 1.88
CA ILE A 34 -12.12 9.59 0.63
C ILE A 34 -10.98 9.91 -0.35
N SER A 35 -10.57 8.92 -1.16
CA SER A 35 -9.58 9.04 -2.22
C SER A 35 -10.18 9.57 -3.54
N PRO A 36 -9.38 10.24 -4.40
CA PRO A 36 -9.86 10.65 -5.73
C PRO A 36 -10.43 9.51 -6.60
N PHE A 37 -9.86 8.30 -6.55
CA PHE A 37 -10.42 7.16 -7.28
C PHE A 37 -11.84 6.81 -6.82
N GLU A 38 -12.10 6.83 -5.52
CA GLU A 38 -13.45 6.62 -4.99
C GLU A 38 -14.41 7.73 -5.40
N VAL A 39 -13.94 8.98 -5.49
CA VAL A 39 -14.80 10.11 -5.93
C VAL A 39 -15.25 9.90 -7.38
N VAL A 40 -14.33 9.53 -8.26
CA VAL A 40 -14.59 9.48 -9.71
C VAL A 40 -15.24 8.17 -10.14
N TYR A 41 -14.79 7.05 -9.58
CA TYR A 41 -15.17 5.71 -10.04
C TYR A 41 -16.00 4.92 -9.01
N GLY A 42 -16.13 5.43 -7.78
CA GLY A 42 -16.86 4.75 -6.71
C GLY A 42 -16.07 3.65 -6.00
N PHE A 43 -14.81 3.39 -6.37
CA PHE A 43 -13.95 2.43 -5.71
C PHE A 43 -12.47 2.81 -5.80
N ASN A 44 -11.65 2.27 -4.91
CA ASN A 44 -10.21 2.42 -4.92
C ASN A 44 -9.53 1.13 -5.45
N PRO A 45 -8.78 1.16 -6.56
CA PRO A 45 -8.22 -0.05 -7.17
C PRO A 45 -7.23 -0.77 -6.25
N LEU A 46 -7.21 -2.11 -6.31
CA LEU A 46 -6.23 -2.94 -5.60
C LEU A 46 -4.85 -2.82 -6.24
N THR A 47 -3.81 -2.89 -5.41
CA THR A 47 -2.42 -3.00 -5.81
C THR A 47 -1.94 -4.45 -5.65
N PRO A 48 -0.84 -4.85 -6.32
CA PRO A 48 -0.25 -6.16 -6.11
C PRO A 48 0.06 -6.49 -4.64
N LEU A 49 0.38 -5.46 -3.83
CA LEU A 49 0.62 -5.62 -2.40
C LEU A 49 -0.63 -6.07 -1.63
N ASP A 50 -1.82 -5.62 -2.04
CA ASP A 50 -3.08 -6.01 -1.42
C ASP A 50 -3.46 -7.47 -1.71
N LEU A 51 -2.84 -8.08 -2.72
CA LEU A 51 -3.07 -9.46 -3.14
C LEU A 51 -2.08 -10.44 -2.49
N ILE A 52 -1.12 -9.95 -1.71
CA ILE A 52 -0.16 -10.82 -1.01
C ILE A 52 -0.90 -11.56 0.11
N PRO A 53 -0.90 -12.92 0.11
CA PRO A 53 -1.54 -13.67 1.18
C PRO A 53 -0.88 -13.34 2.51
N LEU A 54 -1.70 -13.18 3.55
CA LEU A 54 -1.19 -12.96 4.89
C LEU A 54 -0.32 -14.16 5.32
N PRO A 55 0.79 -13.92 6.03
CA PRO A 55 1.60 -15.02 6.56
C PRO A 55 0.74 -15.89 7.47
N ASP A 56 0.85 -17.21 7.31
CA ASP A 56 0.06 -18.15 8.10
C ASP A 56 0.44 -18.04 9.58
N SER A 57 -0.52 -17.56 10.38
CA SER A 57 -0.37 -17.42 11.82
C SER A 57 -0.20 -18.76 12.56
N SER A 58 -0.51 -19.90 11.91
CA SER A 58 -0.41 -21.24 12.50
C SER A 58 0.99 -21.56 13.05
N HIS A 59 2.04 -20.99 12.46
CA HIS A 59 3.42 -21.20 12.88
C HIS A 59 3.80 -20.49 14.20
N TYR A 60 3.03 -19.49 14.63
CA TYR A 60 3.23 -18.80 15.91
C TYR A 60 2.60 -19.56 17.08
N PHE A 61 1.46 -20.22 16.85
CA PHE A 61 0.77 -21.00 17.89
C PHE A 61 1.53 -22.29 18.28
N HIS A 62 2.34 -22.85 17.40
CA HIS A 62 3.10 -24.07 17.68
C HIS A 62 4.22 -23.87 18.71
N LYS A 63 4.77 -22.65 18.85
CA LYS A 63 5.84 -22.38 19.84
C LYS A 63 5.31 -22.11 21.24
N GLU A 64 4.14 -21.49 21.39
CA GLU A 64 3.56 -21.26 22.72
C GLU A 64 2.85 -22.47 23.32
N GLY A 65 2.27 -23.36 22.48
CA GLY A 65 1.60 -24.56 22.94
C GLY A 65 2.55 -25.58 23.59
N ILE A 66 3.79 -25.67 23.08
CA ILE A 66 4.80 -26.60 23.61
C ILE A 66 5.37 -26.09 24.95
N SER A 67 5.57 -24.78 25.11
CA SER A 67 6.08 -24.22 26.37
C SER A 67 5.11 -24.35 27.55
N ARG A 68 3.80 -24.45 27.30
CA ARG A 68 2.78 -24.64 28.37
C ARG A 68 2.56 -26.11 28.77
N LEU A 69 3.12 -27.07 28.03
CA LEU A 69 2.97 -28.50 28.30
C LEU A 69 4.17 -29.13 29.04
N ILE A 70 5.19 -28.32 29.38
CA ILE A 70 6.42 -28.78 30.07
C ILE A 70 6.63 -28.00 31.39
N LEU A 71 5.55 -27.67 32.10
CA LEU A 71 5.54 -27.30 33.52
C LEU A 71 4.45 -28.11 34.23
#